data_AF-A0A0F9SCY3-F1
#
_entry.id   AF-A0A0F9SCY3-F1
#
_cell.length_a   1.000
_cell.length_b   1.000
_cell.length_c   1.000
_cell.angle_alpha   90.00
_cell.angle_beta   90.00
_cell.angle_gamma   90.00
#
_symmetry.space_group_name_H-M   'P 1'
#
loop_
_entity.id
_entity.type
_entity.pdbx_description
1 polymer ?
#
loop_
_entity_poly.entity_id
_entity_poly.type
_entity_poly.pdbx_seq_one_letter_code
_entity_poly.pdbx_strand_id
1 'polypeptide(L)'
;MAKVIQISTDGGSVYVALPGSEGSFNAESEPVDDTILGQTYGSTDIGMVGWGISANGIFKGFSGYKAEIKKHGTATTFTAEAMTLVSGKTYSIDDATKEIWDRSEATMDILDTGGSIASADILNIDYLFGRVTFVASFTPTGAVTATGKYFPTVTIARPNTYNLTMTTEAVDESDFISAQANSGHRIFTAGLRTVALELGGIFDDAEAAAADVIARTELIIEIDPAGDGSSIARGFFKMVNTGQGGAVGALEEETINFQLTVPDETTNPAVALPFNWRHTATTLNQAIQDLLVSWLTELNTYDVQYLPQGATGQSPLDAKEGNFMVTDISLSGGLSNMNIFVAELQGTGAFTTV
;
A
#
# COMPACT_ATOMS: atom_id res chain seq x y z
N MET A 1 -30.08 -0.50 -9.85
CA MET A 1 -29.44 -1.48 -8.95
C MET A 1 -28.70 -0.71 -7.86
N ALA A 2 -28.00 -1.36 -6.93
CA ALA A 2 -27.15 -0.64 -5.99
C ALA A 2 -25.98 0.03 -6.73
N LYS A 3 -25.44 1.11 -6.15
CA LYS A 3 -24.22 1.77 -6.64
C LYS A 3 -23.06 0.77 -6.69
N VAL A 4 -22.20 0.87 -7.70
CA VAL A 4 -20.99 0.06 -7.84
C VAL A 4 -19.82 0.95 -8.24
N ILE A 5 -18.63 0.69 -7.69
CA ILE A 5 -17.37 1.25 -8.17
C ILE A 5 -16.53 0.08 -8.65
N GLN A 6 -15.93 0.21 -9.83
CA GLN A 6 -15.16 -0.85 -10.46
C GLN A 6 -13.78 -0.36 -10.86
N ILE A 7 -12.79 -1.25 -10.80
CA ILE A 7 -11.40 -1.00 -11.18
C ILE A 7 -11.07 -1.89 -12.38
N SER A 8 -10.34 -1.34 -13.33
CA SER A 8 -9.77 -2.06 -14.47
C SER A 8 -8.27 -1.85 -14.52
N THR A 9 -7.54 -2.92 -14.84
CA THR A 9 -6.08 -2.94 -15.00
C THR A 9 -5.65 -3.07 -16.46
N ASP A 10 -6.60 -3.12 -17.39
CA ASP A 10 -6.42 -3.45 -18.80
C ASP A 10 -7.00 -2.41 -19.76
N GLY A 11 -6.98 -1.14 -19.36
CA GLY A 11 -7.43 -0.03 -20.20
C GLY A 11 -8.96 0.02 -20.38
N GLY A 12 -9.71 -0.35 -19.34
CA GLY A 12 -11.17 -0.35 -19.34
C GLY A 12 -11.83 -1.55 -20.04
N SER A 13 -11.09 -2.63 -20.33
CA SER A 13 -11.66 -3.80 -21.03
C SER A 13 -12.38 -4.75 -20.06
N VAL A 14 -11.84 -4.97 -18.87
CA VAL A 14 -12.43 -5.78 -17.81
C VAL A 14 -12.47 -4.99 -16.51
N TYR A 15 -13.67 -4.91 -15.94
CA TYR A 15 -13.94 -4.21 -14.69
C TYR A 15 -14.24 -5.17 -13.55
N VAL A 16 -13.58 -4.97 -12.41
CA VAL A 16 -13.81 -5.72 -11.17
C VAL A 16 -14.43 -4.80 -10.12
N ALA A 17 -15.55 -5.21 -9.55
CA ALA A 17 -16.25 -4.42 -8.54
C ALA A 17 -15.55 -4.44 -7.18
N LEU A 18 -15.38 -3.24 -6.60
CA LEU A 18 -14.97 -3.09 -5.20
C LEU A 18 -16.09 -3.57 -4.27
N PRO A 19 -15.78 -4.39 -3.25
CA PRO A 19 -16.77 -4.95 -2.34
C PRO A 19 -17.12 -3.94 -1.24
N GLY A 20 -17.66 -2.78 -1.63
CA GLY A 20 -18.00 -1.67 -0.74
C GLY A 20 -19.51 -1.46 -0.54
N SER A 21 -19.86 -0.70 0.48
CA SER A 21 -21.22 -0.18 0.71
C SER A 21 -21.31 1.33 0.47
N GLU A 22 -20.16 2.00 0.36
CA GLU A 22 -20.05 3.45 0.27
C GLU A 22 -19.12 3.84 -0.87
N GLY A 23 -19.39 5.01 -1.42
CA GLY A 23 -18.51 5.64 -2.37
C GLY A 23 -19.14 6.85 -3.03
N SER A 24 -18.31 7.76 -3.49
CA SER A 24 -18.73 9.03 -4.07
C SER A 24 -17.89 9.39 -5.28
N PHE A 25 -18.44 10.26 -6.12
CA PHE A 25 -17.74 10.89 -7.23
C PHE A 25 -17.88 12.39 -7.04
N ASN A 26 -16.77 13.12 -7.16
CA ASN A 26 -16.74 14.56 -7.15
C ASN A 26 -16.00 15.06 -8.39
N ALA A 27 -16.51 16.15 -8.97
CA ALA A 27 -15.86 16.89 -10.04
C ALA A 27 -16.04 18.37 -9.75
N GLU A 28 -14.93 19.09 -9.66
CA GLU A 28 -14.89 20.48 -9.23
C GLU A 28 -14.03 21.29 -10.19
N SER A 29 -14.48 22.50 -10.49
CA SER A 29 -13.76 23.48 -11.29
C SER A 29 -13.55 24.74 -10.49
N GLU A 30 -12.39 25.35 -10.60
CA GLU A 30 -12.11 26.63 -9.94
C GLU A 30 -12.75 27.79 -10.72
N PRO A 31 -13.52 28.69 -10.09
CA PRO A 31 -13.99 29.89 -10.77
C PRO A 31 -12.82 30.86 -10.98
N VAL A 32 -12.70 31.42 -12.19
CA VAL A 32 -11.71 32.43 -12.55
C VAL A 32 -12.43 33.75 -12.73
N ASP A 33 -12.11 34.76 -11.92
CA ASP A 33 -12.70 36.10 -12.08
C ASP A 33 -12.30 36.71 -13.42
N ASP A 34 -13.29 37.03 -14.25
CA ASP A 34 -13.11 37.66 -15.56
C ASP A 34 -13.85 39.00 -15.65
N THR A 35 -14.14 39.65 -14.52
CA THR A 35 -14.93 40.90 -14.48
C THR A 35 -14.25 42.04 -15.25
N ILE A 36 -14.80 42.43 -16.41
CA ILE A 36 -14.22 43.46 -17.30
C ILE A 36 -14.82 44.87 -17.07
N LEU A 37 -16.06 44.98 -16.58
CA LEU A 37 -16.81 46.25 -16.47
C LEU A 37 -17.24 46.55 -15.02
N GLY A 38 -16.25 46.59 -14.13
CA GLY A 38 -16.37 46.50 -12.66
C GLY A 38 -17.17 47.56 -11.91
N GLN A 39 -18.46 47.75 -12.18
CA GLN A 39 -19.32 48.59 -11.33
C GLN A 39 -20.74 48.04 -11.06
N THR A 40 -21.23 47.00 -11.74
CA THR A 40 -22.62 46.53 -11.54
C THR A 40 -22.77 45.03 -11.31
N TYR A 41 -21.95 44.20 -11.98
CA TYR A 41 -21.98 42.74 -11.86
C TYR A 41 -20.56 42.19 -11.99
N GLY A 42 -20.22 41.18 -11.19
CA GLY A 42 -19.02 40.36 -11.42
C GLY A 42 -19.32 39.24 -12.41
N SER A 43 -18.30 38.79 -13.14
CA SER A 43 -18.38 37.58 -13.97
C SER A 43 -17.24 36.63 -13.60
N THR A 44 -17.46 35.34 -13.88
CA THR A 44 -16.47 34.30 -13.67
C THR A 44 -16.44 33.37 -14.87
N ASP A 45 -15.26 33.02 -15.34
CA ASP A 45 -15.00 31.90 -16.23
C ASP A 45 -14.70 30.63 -15.42
N ILE A 46 -14.63 29.49 -16.11
CA ILE A 46 -14.37 28.18 -15.51
C ILE A 46 -12.90 27.81 -15.73
N GLY A 47 -12.18 27.62 -14.63
CA GLY A 47 -10.82 27.12 -14.62
C GLY A 47 -10.74 25.61 -14.85
N MET A 48 -9.61 25.03 -14.46
CA MET A 48 -9.37 23.59 -14.66
C MET A 48 -10.29 22.73 -13.80
N VAL A 49 -10.67 21.56 -14.33
CA VAL A 49 -11.51 20.57 -13.67
C VAL A 49 -10.62 19.52 -13.00
N GLY A 50 -10.80 19.34 -11.69
CA GLY A 50 -10.33 18.17 -10.95
C GLY A 50 -11.50 17.23 -10.66
N TRP A 51 -11.26 15.92 -10.62
CA TRP A 51 -12.27 14.95 -10.22
C TRP A 51 -11.67 13.82 -9.40
N GLY A 52 -12.48 13.14 -8.61
CA GLY A 52 -12.05 12.05 -7.74
C GLY A 52 -13.17 11.09 -7.41
N ILE A 53 -12.77 9.95 -6.84
CA ILE A 53 -13.66 8.93 -6.34
C ILE A 53 -13.18 8.48 -4.97
N SER A 54 -14.09 8.46 -4.00
CA SER A 54 -13.88 7.80 -2.71
C SER A 54 -14.66 6.50 -2.65
N ALA A 55 -14.09 5.45 -2.07
CA ALA A 55 -14.74 4.15 -1.96
C ALA A 55 -14.27 3.38 -0.73
N ASN A 56 -15.15 2.55 -0.16
CA ASN A 56 -14.73 1.54 0.80
C ASN A 56 -14.71 0.13 0.17
N GLY A 57 -13.98 -0.79 0.81
CA GLY A 57 -13.84 -2.18 0.40
C GLY A 57 -13.75 -3.08 1.63
N ILE A 58 -14.68 -4.01 1.76
CA ILE A 58 -14.73 -4.92 2.91
C ILE A 58 -13.88 -6.16 2.62
N PHE A 59 -12.94 -6.48 3.51
CA PHE A 59 -12.27 -7.78 3.47
C PHE A 59 -13.16 -8.84 4.13
N LYS A 60 -14.03 -9.42 3.30
CA LYS A 60 -15.01 -10.42 3.76
C LYS A 60 -14.35 -11.72 4.19
N GLY A 61 -14.88 -12.33 5.26
CA GLY A 61 -14.48 -13.66 5.74
C GLY A 61 -13.62 -13.64 7.00
N PHE A 62 -13.09 -12.47 7.37
CA PHE A 62 -12.21 -12.29 8.52
C PHE A 62 -12.71 -11.14 9.40
N SER A 63 -13.06 -11.46 10.63
CA SER A 63 -13.28 -10.46 11.66
C SER A 63 -11.93 -9.89 12.09
N GLY A 64 -11.90 -8.60 12.46
CA GLY A 64 -10.65 -7.90 12.79
C GLY A 64 -9.88 -8.50 13.97
N TYR A 65 -10.54 -9.22 14.89
CA TYR A 65 -9.84 -9.94 15.97
C TYR A 65 -8.93 -11.08 15.48
N LYS A 66 -9.06 -11.51 14.22
CA LYS A 66 -8.16 -12.50 13.61
C LYS A 66 -6.87 -11.88 13.07
N ALA A 67 -6.83 -10.56 12.91
CA ALA A 67 -5.66 -9.89 12.37
C ALA A 67 -4.45 -10.12 13.30
N GLU A 68 -3.30 -10.41 12.71
CA GLU A 68 -2.04 -10.53 13.42
C GLU A 68 -1.15 -9.33 13.08
N ILE A 69 -0.61 -8.69 14.11
CA ILE A 69 0.37 -7.61 13.96
C ILE A 69 1.61 -8.05 14.71
N LYS A 70 2.75 -8.07 14.02
CA LYS A 70 4.01 -8.59 14.54
C LYS A 70 5.13 -7.61 14.26
N LYS A 71 6.14 -7.60 15.13
CA LYS A 71 7.44 -6.97 14.89
C LYS A 71 8.52 -8.03 14.70
N HIS A 72 9.66 -7.66 14.13
CA HIS A 72 10.81 -8.56 14.13
C HIS A 72 11.32 -8.85 15.56
N GLY A 73 11.85 -10.05 15.77
CA GLY A 73 12.64 -10.44 16.92
C GLY A 73 14.14 -10.37 16.64
N THR A 74 14.93 -11.18 17.36
CA THR A 74 16.39 -11.22 17.19
C THR A 74 16.79 -12.00 15.95
N ALA A 75 17.68 -11.42 15.13
CA ALA A 75 18.21 -12.05 13.92
C ALA A 75 18.82 -13.43 14.21
N THR A 76 18.46 -14.42 13.39
CA THR A 76 18.94 -15.80 13.46
C THR A 76 19.58 -16.20 12.13
N THR A 77 20.70 -16.92 12.16
CA THR A 77 21.41 -17.36 10.96
C THR A 77 20.69 -18.52 10.28
N PHE A 78 20.71 -18.53 8.94
CA PHE A 78 20.29 -19.66 8.11
C PHE A 78 21.32 -19.93 7.02
N THR A 79 21.33 -21.14 6.45
CA THR A 79 22.33 -21.55 5.47
C THR A 79 21.74 -22.45 4.41
N ALA A 80 22.01 -22.12 3.14
CA ALA A 80 21.58 -22.86 1.97
C ALA A 80 20.08 -23.19 1.97
N GLU A 81 19.25 -22.24 2.39
CA GLU A 81 17.80 -22.39 2.35
C GLU A 81 17.32 -22.37 0.90
N ALA A 82 16.47 -23.35 0.55
CA ALA A 82 15.99 -23.52 -0.81
C ALA A 82 15.11 -22.36 -1.25
N MET A 83 15.19 -22.02 -2.53
CA MET A 83 14.35 -21.02 -3.17
C MET A 83 13.67 -21.57 -4.43
N THR A 84 12.39 -21.27 -4.57
CA THR A 84 11.57 -21.66 -5.73
C THR A 84 11.26 -20.47 -6.63
N LEU A 85 11.24 -20.70 -7.94
CA LEU A 85 10.82 -19.72 -8.93
C LEU A 85 9.32 -19.41 -8.75
N VAL A 86 8.97 -18.15 -8.52
CA VAL A 86 7.58 -17.71 -8.35
C VAL A 86 6.99 -17.19 -9.67
N SER A 87 7.72 -16.29 -10.35
CA SER A 87 7.32 -15.74 -11.65
C SER A 87 8.51 -15.09 -12.33
N GLY A 88 8.56 -15.14 -13.67
CA GLY A 88 9.61 -14.52 -14.47
C GLY A 88 11.02 -14.99 -14.09
N LYS A 89 11.74 -14.13 -13.36
CA LYS A 89 13.11 -14.37 -12.83
C LYS A 89 13.19 -14.15 -11.31
N THR A 90 12.04 -14.10 -10.64
CA THR A 90 11.95 -13.88 -9.20
C THR A 90 11.82 -15.23 -8.48
N TYR A 91 12.78 -15.50 -7.62
CA TYR A 91 12.80 -16.65 -6.73
C TYR A 91 12.42 -16.21 -5.31
N SER A 92 11.75 -17.07 -4.56
CA SER A 92 11.36 -16.84 -3.17
C SER A 92 11.90 -17.96 -2.30
N ILE A 93 12.35 -17.64 -1.09
CA ILE A 93 12.66 -18.66 -0.08
C ILE A 93 11.45 -19.55 0.18
N ASP A 94 11.68 -20.85 0.32
CA ASP A 94 10.61 -21.84 0.50
C ASP A 94 10.08 -21.86 1.94
N ASP A 95 10.94 -21.56 2.92
CA ASP A 95 10.56 -21.50 4.33
C ASP A 95 9.99 -20.12 4.68
N ALA A 96 8.66 -20.06 4.79
CA ALA A 96 7.94 -18.83 5.08
C ALA A 96 8.34 -18.18 6.42
N THR A 97 8.91 -18.95 7.36
CA THR A 97 9.36 -18.43 8.66
C THR A 97 10.67 -17.65 8.57
N LYS A 98 11.37 -17.74 7.42
CA LYS A 98 12.69 -17.13 7.17
C LYS A 98 12.66 -16.03 6.11
N GLU A 99 11.49 -15.47 5.81
CA GLU A 99 11.31 -14.51 4.71
C GLU A 99 11.84 -13.11 5.03
N ILE A 100 11.84 -12.70 6.29
CA ILE A 100 12.29 -11.36 6.65
C ILE A 100 13.80 -11.43 6.83
N TRP A 101 14.54 -10.86 5.90
CA TRP A 101 16.00 -10.94 5.86
C TRP A 101 16.66 -9.73 6.52
N ASP A 102 17.75 -9.98 7.25
CA ASP A 102 18.56 -8.92 7.81
C ASP A 102 19.43 -8.29 6.73
N ARG A 103 19.04 -7.07 6.31
CA ARG A 103 19.78 -6.32 5.29
C ARG A 103 21.11 -5.75 5.78
N SER A 104 21.29 -5.60 7.09
CA SER A 104 22.54 -5.06 7.65
C SER A 104 23.67 -6.09 7.60
N GLU A 105 23.32 -7.34 7.30
CA GLU A 105 24.28 -8.44 7.23
C GLU A 105 25.03 -8.42 5.90
N ALA A 106 26.35 -8.22 5.97
CA ALA A 106 27.24 -8.28 4.81
C ALA A 106 27.36 -9.68 4.18
N THR A 107 26.84 -10.72 4.84
CA THR A 107 26.96 -12.13 4.42
C THR A 107 25.70 -12.68 3.75
N MET A 108 24.75 -11.84 3.32
CA MET A 108 23.66 -12.34 2.49
C MET A 108 24.23 -12.82 1.15
N ASP A 109 24.19 -14.13 0.92
CA ASP A 109 24.75 -14.78 -0.25
C ASP A 109 23.67 -15.60 -0.96
N ILE A 110 23.51 -15.35 -2.25
CA ILE A 110 22.58 -16.07 -3.11
C ILE A 110 23.41 -17.02 -3.95
N LEU A 111 23.13 -18.31 -3.84
CA LEU A 111 23.92 -19.35 -4.48
C LEU A 111 23.08 -20.10 -5.52
N ASP A 112 23.73 -20.56 -6.57
CA ASP A 112 23.25 -21.65 -7.40
C ASP A 112 24.19 -22.87 -7.31
N THR A 113 23.98 -23.88 -8.15
CA THR A 113 24.83 -25.08 -8.17
C THR A 113 26.29 -24.79 -8.58
N GLY A 114 26.55 -23.65 -9.23
CA GLY A 114 27.88 -23.17 -9.60
C GLY A 114 28.59 -22.39 -8.49
N GLY A 115 27.91 -22.03 -7.40
CA GLY A 115 28.45 -21.26 -6.28
C GLY A 115 27.68 -19.96 -6.04
N SER A 116 28.35 -18.95 -5.47
CA SER A 116 27.77 -17.62 -5.24
C SER A 116 27.45 -16.93 -6.58
N ILE A 117 26.23 -16.41 -6.69
CA ILE A 117 25.75 -15.62 -7.82
C ILE A 117 26.29 -14.20 -7.68
N ALA A 118 26.89 -13.68 -8.75
CA ALA A 118 27.45 -12.34 -8.74
C ALA A 118 26.36 -11.27 -8.51
N SER A 119 26.68 -10.23 -7.75
CA SER A 119 25.75 -9.13 -7.47
C SER A 119 25.25 -8.42 -8.74
N ALA A 120 26.06 -8.39 -9.80
CA ALA A 120 25.68 -7.82 -11.10
C ALA A 120 24.58 -8.63 -11.83
N ASP A 121 24.40 -9.90 -11.48
CA ASP A 121 23.34 -10.76 -12.01
C ASP A 121 22.04 -10.65 -11.20
N ILE A 122 22.07 -9.97 -10.06
CA ILE A 122 20.93 -9.72 -9.19
C ILE A 122 20.36 -8.33 -9.50
N LEU A 123 19.10 -8.30 -9.93
CA LEU A 123 18.38 -7.04 -10.18
C LEU A 123 17.92 -6.40 -8.87
N ASN A 124 17.35 -7.19 -7.96
CA ASN A 124 16.94 -6.73 -6.64
C ASN A 124 16.83 -7.88 -5.63
N ILE A 125 16.88 -7.51 -4.35
CA ILE A 125 16.57 -8.37 -3.21
C ILE A 125 15.43 -7.71 -2.43
N ASP A 126 14.31 -8.41 -2.30
CA ASP A 126 13.20 -8.03 -1.42
C ASP A 126 13.46 -8.65 -0.04
N TYR A 127 14.06 -7.86 0.85
CA TYR A 127 14.37 -8.27 2.22
C TYR A 127 13.13 -8.45 3.10
N LEU A 128 11.98 -7.91 2.70
CA LEU A 128 10.74 -8.05 3.49
C LEU A 128 10.06 -9.38 3.23
N PHE A 129 10.25 -9.99 2.05
CA PHE A 129 9.60 -11.24 1.65
C PHE A 129 10.54 -12.35 1.21
N GLY A 130 11.86 -12.16 1.34
CA GLY A 130 12.87 -13.18 1.08
C GLY A 130 12.92 -13.58 -0.39
N ARG A 131 12.85 -12.58 -1.28
CA ARG A 131 12.83 -12.79 -2.73
C ARG A 131 14.03 -12.18 -3.39
N VAL A 132 14.45 -12.80 -4.49
CA VAL A 132 15.53 -12.31 -5.33
C VAL A 132 15.06 -12.31 -6.77
N THR A 133 15.21 -11.19 -7.46
CA THR A 133 14.96 -11.10 -8.90
C THR A 133 16.28 -11.00 -9.62
N PHE A 134 16.50 -11.84 -10.61
CA PHE A 134 17.69 -11.78 -11.45
C PHE A 134 17.51 -10.87 -12.66
N VAL A 135 18.62 -10.32 -13.17
CA VAL A 135 18.62 -9.55 -14.42
C VAL A 135 18.21 -10.43 -15.60
N ALA A 136 17.63 -9.84 -16.64
CA ALA A 136 17.07 -10.59 -17.78
C ALA A 136 18.10 -11.47 -18.51
N SER A 137 19.37 -11.07 -18.53
CA SER A 137 20.46 -11.83 -19.16
C SER A 137 20.95 -13.04 -18.35
N PHE A 138 20.58 -13.14 -17.07
CA PHE A 138 21.05 -14.21 -16.19
C PHE A 138 20.01 -15.33 -16.09
N THR A 139 20.51 -16.56 -16.03
CA THR A 139 19.70 -17.75 -15.73
C THR A 139 20.51 -18.63 -14.79
N PRO A 140 19.98 -18.94 -13.58
CA PRO A 140 20.64 -19.87 -12.67
C PRO A 140 20.94 -21.20 -13.35
N THR A 141 22.11 -21.76 -13.08
CA THR A 141 22.56 -23.03 -13.67
C THR A 141 21.97 -24.26 -12.95
N GLY A 142 21.36 -24.06 -11.78
CA GLY A 142 20.71 -25.12 -11.01
C GLY A 142 19.82 -24.58 -9.89
N ALA A 143 19.66 -25.35 -8.82
CA ALA A 143 18.84 -24.97 -7.68
C ALA A 143 19.39 -23.70 -7.02
N VAL A 144 18.52 -22.73 -6.75
CA VAL A 144 18.87 -21.47 -6.08
C VAL A 144 18.70 -21.65 -4.58
N THR A 145 19.66 -21.17 -3.80
CA THR A 145 19.61 -21.16 -2.34
C THR A 145 20.08 -19.83 -1.78
N ALA A 146 19.69 -19.51 -0.55
CA ALA A 146 20.14 -18.32 0.17
C ALA A 146 20.84 -18.69 1.49
N THR A 147 21.85 -17.91 1.85
CA THR A 147 22.54 -17.98 3.15
C THR A 147 22.61 -16.59 3.74
N GLY A 148 22.31 -16.44 5.04
CA GLY A 148 22.29 -15.13 5.68
C GLY A 148 21.69 -15.16 7.08
N LYS A 149 21.08 -14.05 7.48
CA LYS A 149 20.29 -13.93 8.71
C LYS A 149 18.85 -13.54 8.38
N TYR A 150 17.93 -14.12 9.14
CA TYR A 150 16.51 -13.78 9.08
C TYR A 150 16.03 -13.27 10.43
N PHE A 151 14.98 -12.47 10.41
CA PHE A 151 14.27 -12.00 11.56
C PHE A 151 13.03 -12.86 11.81
N PRO A 152 12.97 -13.66 12.90
CA PRO A 152 11.71 -14.28 13.30
C PRO A 152 10.72 -13.18 13.68
N THR A 153 9.42 -13.43 13.55
CA THR A 153 8.38 -12.47 13.98
C THR A 153 7.91 -12.76 15.39
N VAL A 154 7.58 -11.70 16.13
CA VAL A 154 6.99 -11.75 17.48
C VAL A 154 5.78 -10.82 17.52
N THR A 155 4.71 -11.20 18.21
CA THR A 155 3.52 -10.36 18.37
C THR A 155 3.89 -9.01 18.99
N ILE A 156 3.31 -7.93 18.47
CA ILE A 156 3.48 -6.60 19.03
C ILE A 156 2.34 -6.28 20.00
N ALA A 157 2.69 -5.89 21.23
CA ALA A 157 1.76 -5.42 22.25
C ALA A 157 0.45 -6.25 22.38
N ARG A 158 -0.63 -5.59 22.84
CA ARG A 158 -2.00 -6.11 22.84
C ARG A 158 -2.97 -5.10 22.21
N PRO A 159 -2.80 -4.78 20.92
CA PRO A 159 -3.70 -3.86 20.23
C PRO A 159 -5.11 -4.46 20.17
N ASN A 160 -6.11 -3.64 20.43
CA ASN A 160 -7.52 -3.96 20.18
C ASN A 160 -8.02 -3.38 18.86
N THR A 161 -7.26 -2.44 18.28
CA THR A 161 -7.53 -1.74 17.04
C THR A 161 -6.22 -1.44 16.32
N TYR A 162 -6.29 -1.34 14.99
CA TYR A 162 -5.19 -0.87 14.18
C TYR A 162 -5.70 -0.07 12.99
N ASN A 163 -4.89 0.88 12.54
CA ASN A 163 -5.12 1.63 11.32
C ASN A 163 -3.81 1.78 10.55
N LEU A 164 -3.72 1.13 9.39
CA LEU A 164 -2.64 1.29 8.42
C LEU A 164 -3.10 2.31 7.38
N THR A 165 -2.36 3.40 7.21
CA THR A 165 -2.65 4.43 6.20
C THR A 165 -1.50 4.49 5.20
N MET A 166 -1.81 4.41 3.92
CA MET A 166 -0.87 4.45 2.80
C MET A 166 -1.27 5.63 1.91
N THR A 167 -0.43 6.66 1.81
CA THR A 167 -0.75 7.87 1.04
C THR A 167 0.26 8.11 -0.06
N THR A 168 -0.17 8.80 -1.11
CA THR A 168 0.66 9.29 -2.21
C THR A 168 0.30 10.74 -2.47
N GLU A 169 1.29 11.62 -2.59
CA GLU A 169 1.07 12.99 -3.05
C GLU A 169 0.60 12.98 -4.51
N ALA A 170 -0.46 13.73 -4.83
CA ALA A 170 -0.86 13.97 -6.21
C ALA A 170 -0.10 15.21 -6.74
N VAL A 171 0.87 14.98 -7.63
CA VAL A 171 1.63 16.06 -8.25
C VAL A 171 0.89 16.51 -9.50
N ASP A 172 0.43 17.75 -9.51
CA ASP A 172 -0.23 18.34 -10.68
C ASP A 172 0.83 18.68 -11.75
N GLU A 173 0.78 17.96 -12.87
CA GLU A 173 1.65 18.15 -14.03
C GLU A 173 0.91 18.82 -15.21
N SER A 174 -0.25 19.42 -14.93
CA SER A 174 -1.03 20.09 -15.95
C SER A 174 -0.24 21.27 -16.54
N ASP A 175 -0.09 21.27 -17.86
CA ASP A 175 0.47 22.36 -18.63
C ASP A 175 -0.56 22.86 -19.65
N PHE A 176 -0.30 23.97 -20.32
CA PHE A 176 -1.25 24.52 -21.29
C PHE A 176 -1.57 23.55 -22.44
N ILE A 177 -0.59 22.77 -22.89
CA ILE A 177 -0.75 21.84 -24.01
C ILE A 177 -1.63 20.67 -23.57
N SER A 178 -1.31 20.09 -22.42
CA SER A 178 -2.00 18.93 -21.87
C SER A 178 -3.42 19.29 -21.41
N ALA A 179 -3.60 20.44 -20.76
CA ALA A 179 -4.90 20.97 -20.39
C ALA A 179 -5.79 21.23 -21.61
N GLN A 180 -5.26 21.85 -22.67
CA GLN A 180 -6.02 22.08 -23.91
C GLN A 180 -6.37 20.77 -24.62
N ALA A 181 -5.43 19.83 -24.70
CA ALA A 181 -5.67 18.51 -25.31
C ALA A 181 -6.74 17.71 -24.55
N ASN A 182 -6.86 17.93 -23.24
CA ASN A 182 -7.70 17.17 -22.35
C ASN A 182 -8.93 17.97 -21.84
N SER A 183 -9.36 18.97 -22.62
CA SER A 183 -10.57 19.77 -22.36
C SER A 183 -10.61 20.41 -20.96
N GLY A 184 -9.47 20.88 -20.47
CA GLY A 184 -9.34 21.60 -19.20
C GLY A 184 -9.28 20.71 -17.95
N HIS A 185 -9.18 19.38 -18.06
CA HIS A 185 -9.02 18.52 -16.89
C HIS A 185 -7.56 18.40 -16.47
N ARG A 186 -7.34 18.37 -15.15
CA ARG A 186 -6.02 18.22 -14.55
C ARG A 186 -5.42 16.85 -14.84
N ILE A 187 -4.09 16.82 -14.93
CA ILE A 187 -3.28 15.61 -15.07
C ILE A 187 -2.37 15.52 -13.85
N PHE A 188 -2.41 14.37 -13.19
CA PHE A 188 -1.63 14.10 -12.00
C PHE A 188 -0.67 12.93 -12.19
N THR A 189 0.47 13.01 -11.52
CA THR A 189 1.43 11.92 -11.32
C THR A 189 1.61 11.63 -9.84
N ALA A 190 2.05 10.40 -9.54
CA ALA A 190 2.36 9.97 -8.19
C ALA A 190 3.63 10.67 -7.67
N GLY A 191 3.50 11.39 -6.57
CA GLY A 191 4.59 12.00 -5.81
C GLY A 191 5.09 11.12 -4.67
N LEU A 192 5.52 11.75 -3.59
CA LEU A 192 6.07 11.03 -2.44
C LEU A 192 5.00 10.16 -1.78
N ARG A 193 5.39 8.93 -1.42
CA ARG A 193 4.55 7.99 -0.69
C ARG A 193 4.88 7.98 0.78
N THR A 194 3.85 7.83 1.61
CA THR A 194 4.03 7.62 3.05
C THR A 194 3.20 6.44 3.51
N VAL A 195 3.70 5.76 4.55
CA VAL A 195 2.93 4.71 5.24
C VAL A 195 3.02 4.98 6.73
N ALA A 196 1.88 4.95 7.39
CA ALA A 196 1.76 5.10 8.84
C ALA A 196 0.92 3.95 9.40
N LEU A 197 1.28 3.48 10.59
CA LEU A 197 0.53 2.49 11.33
C LEU A 197 0.25 3.03 12.73
N GLU A 198 -1.01 3.09 13.09
CA GLU A 198 -1.47 3.36 14.45
C GLU A 198 -1.98 2.06 15.07
N LEU A 199 -1.51 1.76 16.28
CA LEU A 199 -2.00 0.67 17.11
C LEU A 199 -2.64 1.26 18.36
N GLY A 200 -3.92 0.96 18.59
CA GLY A 200 -4.62 1.32 19.82
C GLY A 200 -4.93 0.07 20.64
N GLY A 201 -4.83 0.14 21.96
CA GLY A 201 -5.18 -1.00 22.81
C GLY A 201 -4.86 -0.88 24.28
N ILE A 202 -4.71 -2.04 24.90
CA ILE A 202 -4.42 -2.17 26.33
C ILE A 202 -2.91 -2.05 26.52
N PHE A 203 -2.50 -1.23 27.48
CA PHE A 203 -1.10 -1.15 27.90
C PHE A 203 -0.55 -2.53 28.32
N ASP A 204 0.62 -2.90 27.81
CA ASP A 204 1.34 -4.11 28.19
C ASP A 204 2.73 -3.72 28.74
N ASP A 205 3.02 -4.10 29.98
CA ASP A 205 4.30 -3.77 30.62
C ASP A 205 5.48 -4.53 30.01
N ALA A 206 5.21 -5.60 29.27
CA ALA A 206 6.20 -6.31 28.48
C ALA A 206 6.56 -5.57 27.17
N GLU A 207 5.75 -4.61 26.72
CA GLU A 207 6.03 -3.82 25.52
C GLU A 207 6.94 -2.65 25.87
N ALA A 208 8.13 -2.62 25.27
CA ALA A 208 9.14 -1.60 25.53
C ALA A 208 8.93 -0.32 24.71
N ALA A 209 7.67 0.06 24.40
CA ALA A 209 7.35 1.10 23.43
C ALA A 209 8.06 2.44 23.71
N ALA A 210 8.03 2.91 24.96
CA ALA A 210 8.72 4.15 25.35
C ALA A 210 10.25 4.06 25.14
N ALA A 211 10.86 2.90 25.40
CA ALA A 211 12.28 2.69 25.16
C ALA A 211 12.60 2.66 23.66
N ASP A 212 11.73 2.03 22.85
CA ASP A 212 11.85 1.96 21.39
C ASP A 212 11.74 3.36 20.76
N VAL A 213 10.84 4.24 21.23
CA VAL A 213 10.78 5.66 20.81
C VAL A 213 12.09 6.38 21.10
N ILE A 214 12.66 6.20 22.30
CA ILE A 214 13.90 6.85 22.71
C ILE A 214 15.08 6.35 21.89
N ALA A 215 15.15 5.04 21.65
CA ALA A 215 16.21 4.39 20.89
C ALA A 215 16.12 4.72 19.39
N ARG A 216 14.92 5.08 18.89
CA ARG A 216 14.64 5.37 17.48
C ARG A 216 15.06 4.22 16.56
N THR A 217 14.97 3.00 17.09
CA THR A 217 15.31 1.78 16.38
C THR A 217 14.33 1.58 15.25
N GLU A 218 14.85 1.16 14.12
CA GLU A 218 14.00 0.68 13.04
C GLU A 218 13.42 -0.68 13.41
N LEU A 219 12.13 -0.85 13.11
CA LEU A 219 11.37 -2.06 13.34
C LEU A 219 10.77 -2.51 12.01
N ILE A 220 10.80 -3.81 11.75
CA ILE A 220 10.06 -4.40 10.63
C ILE A 220 8.72 -4.79 11.22
N ILE A 221 7.64 -4.22 10.70
CA ILE A 221 6.29 -4.53 11.13
C ILE A 221 5.62 -5.36 10.04
N GLU A 222 4.97 -6.44 10.47
CA GLU A 222 4.13 -7.31 9.66
C GLU A 222 2.67 -7.13 10.09
N ILE A 223 1.79 -6.93 9.12
CA ILE A 223 0.34 -6.86 9.30
C ILE A 223 -0.29 -7.95 8.43
N ASP A 224 -0.97 -8.89 9.07
CA ASP A 224 -1.76 -9.92 8.42
C ASP A 224 -3.24 -9.73 8.82
N PRO A 225 -4.04 -9.00 8.02
CA PRO A 225 -5.45 -8.78 8.33
C PRO A 225 -6.28 -10.06 8.46
N ALA A 226 -5.89 -11.15 7.79
CA ALA A 226 -6.65 -12.41 7.82
C ALA A 226 -6.19 -13.35 8.95
N GLY A 227 -4.95 -13.21 9.41
CA GLY A 227 -4.29 -14.07 10.38
C GLY A 227 -3.97 -15.47 9.85
N ASP A 228 -3.95 -15.64 8.53
CA ASP A 228 -3.72 -16.91 7.84
C ASP A 228 -2.51 -16.87 6.89
N GLY A 229 -1.79 -15.75 6.86
CA GLY A 229 -0.64 -15.48 6.02
C GLY A 229 -0.98 -15.23 4.54
N SER A 230 -2.26 -15.20 4.15
CA SER A 230 -2.65 -15.09 2.75
C SER A 230 -2.51 -13.68 2.18
N SER A 231 -2.64 -12.65 3.02
CA SER A 231 -2.41 -11.25 2.63
C SER A 231 -1.58 -10.61 3.73
N ILE A 232 -0.32 -10.29 3.41
CA ILE A 232 0.63 -9.75 4.38
C ILE A 232 1.16 -8.41 3.86
N ALA A 233 1.11 -7.38 4.70
CA ALA A 233 1.84 -6.14 4.51
C ALA A 233 3.09 -6.15 5.39
N ARG A 234 4.23 -5.75 4.85
CA ARG A 234 5.46 -5.55 5.63
C ARG A 234 6.11 -4.22 5.25
N GLY A 235 6.79 -3.61 6.21
CA GLY A 235 7.62 -2.44 5.94
C GLY A 235 8.62 -2.14 7.05
N PHE A 236 9.56 -1.25 6.75
CA PHE A 236 10.52 -0.72 7.72
C PHE A 236 9.95 0.53 8.37
N PHE A 237 9.68 0.48 9.67
CA PHE A 237 9.07 1.55 10.43
C PHE A 237 9.98 2.07 11.54
N LYS A 238 9.71 3.28 11.99
CA LYS A 238 10.17 3.79 13.29
C LYS A 238 8.98 4.23 14.11
N MET A 239 9.08 4.02 15.42
CA MET A 239 8.07 4.54 16.34
C MET A 239 8.25 6.05 16.46
N VAL A 240 7.16 6.79 16.25
CA VAL A 240 7.15 8.26 16.27
C VAL A 240 6.75 8.77 17.65
N ASN A 241 5.73 8.17 18.23
CA ASN A 241 5.25 8.48 19.55
C ASN A 241 4.53 7.27 20.16
N THR A 242 4.44 7.29 21.49
CA THR A 242 3.52 6.47 22.27
C THR A 242 2.77 7.39 23.23
N GLY A 243 1.48 7.12 23.45
CA GLY A 243 0.63 7.83 24.39
C GLY A 243 -0.07 6.85 25.32
N GLN A 244 0.03 7.08 26.63
CA GLN A 244 -0.65 6.29 27.65
C GLN A 244 -1.69 7.14 28.35
N GLY A 245 -2.86 6.56 28.61
CA GLY A 245 -3.91 7.22 29.36
C GLY A 245 -4.95 6.28 29.94
N GLY A 246 -5.60 6.71 31.01
CA GLY A 246 -6.64 5.95 31.68
C GLY A 246 -7.29 6.74 32.81
N ALA A 247 -8.52 6.35 33.16
CA ALA A 247 -9.16 6.85 34.38
C ALA A 247 -8.62 6.11 35.60
N VAL A 248 -8.55 6.79 36.76
CA VAL A 248 -8.15 6.13 38.01
C VAL A 248 -9.10 4.97 38.33
N GLY A 249 -8.56 3.76 38.38
CA GLY A 249 -9.33 2.53 38.63
C GLY A 249 -9.85 1.81 37.38
N ALA A 250 -9.55 2.32 36.18
CA ALA A 250 -9.75 1.61 34.91
C ALA A 250 -8.44 0.95 34.44
N LEU A 251 -8.51 0.20 33.33
CA LEU A 251 -7.31 -0.27 32.62
C LEU A 251 -6.63 0.92 31.93
N GLU A 252 -5.30 0.89 31.89
CA GLU A 252 -4.51 1.85 31.12
C GLU A 252 -4.56 1.46 29.64
N GLU A 253 -4.78 2.45 28.78
CA GLU A 253 -4.75 2.31 27.33
C GLU A 253 -3.45 2.89 26.78
N GLU A 254 -2.93 2.27 25.72
CA GLU A 254 -1.75 2.74 25.02
C GLU A 254 -2.05 2.87 23.52
N THR A 255 -1.61 3.99 22.95
CA THR A 255 -1.60 4.21 21.49
C THR A 255 -0.16 4.32 21.02
N ILE A 256 0.22 3.51 20.05
CA ILE A 256 1.58 3.47 19.49
C ILE A 256 1.51 3.84 18.01
N ASN A 257 2.30 4.84 17.61
CA ASN A 257 2.35 5.33 16.25
C ASN A 257 3.68 5.00 15.58
N PHE A 258 3.60 4.43 14.39
CA PHE A 258 4.72 4.09 13.53
C PHE A 258 4.65 4.86 12.22
N GLN A 259 5.81 5.27 11.71
CA GLN A 259 5.94 5.81 10.35
C GLN A 259 7.00 5.05 9.58
N LEU A 260 6.76 4.88 8.29
CA LEU A 260 7.70 4.26 7.37
C LEU A 260 9.02 5.04 7.40
N THR A 261 10.13 4.30 7.43
CA THR A 261 11.46 4.84 7.22
C THR A 261 12.05 4.18 5.98
N VAL A 262 12.65 4.99 5.11
CA VAL A 262 13.45 4.47 4.01
C VAL A 262 14.86 4.27 4.54
N PRO A 263 15.42 3.05 4.51
CA PRO A 263 16.78 2.81 4.95
C PRO A 263 17.80 3.61 4.14
N ASP A 264 18.83 4.12 4.80
CA ASP A 264 19.92 4.86 4.15
C ASP A 264 20.87 3.89 3.42
N GLU A 265 20.98 4.07 2.10
CA GLU A 265 21.82 3.26 1.21
C GLU A 265 23.33 3.43 1.43
N THR A 266 23.75 4.45 2.18
CA THR A 266 25.17 4.64 2.53
C THR A 266 25.66 3.66 3.60
N THR A 267 24.73 3.10 4.38
CA THR A 267 25.03 2.20 5.51
C THR A 267 24.43 0.81 5.34
N ASN A 268 23.51 0.64 4.40
CA ASN A 268 22.82 -0.61 4.09
C ASN A 268 22.69 -0.79 2.57
N PRO A 269 22.54 -2.01 2.05
CA PRO A 269 22.23 -2.21 0.64
C PRO A 269 20.94 -1.48 0.26
N ALA A 270 20.88 -0.99 -0.98
CA ALA A 270 19.71 -0.31 -1.54
C ALA A 270 18.46 -1.19 -1.39
N VAL A 271 17.41 -0.61 -0.79
CA VAL A 271 16.13 -1.29 -0.59
C VAL A 271 15.16 -0.78 -1.65
N ALA A 272 14.89 -1.62 -2.66
CA ALA A 272 14.00 -1.24 -3.76
C ALA A 272 12.56 -0.96 -3.28
N LEU A 273 12.09 -1.68 -2.25
CA LEU A 273 10.74 -1.58 -1.71
C LEU A 273 10.79 -1.49 -0.17
N PRO A 274 10.72 -0.30 0.43
CA PRO A 274 10.74 -0.14 1.89
C PRO A 274 9.43 -0.59 2.56
N PHE A 275 8.37 -0.75 1.77
CA PHE A 275 7.08 -1.31 2.15
C PHE A 275 6.53 -2.11 0.97
N ASN A 276 5.92 -3.25 1.23
CA ASN A 276 5.35 -4.08 0.18
C ASN A 276 4.20 -4.96 0.72
N TRP A 277 3.33 -5.36 -0.20
CA TRP A 277 2.26 -6.34 0.04
C TRP A 277 2.58 -7.66 -0.65
N ARG A 278 2.19 -8.75 0.00
CA ARG A 278 2.15 -10.07 -0.62
C ARG A 278 0.78 -10.68 -0.45
N HIS A 279 0.22 -11.13 -1.57
CA HIS A 279 -1.00 -11.91 -1.63
C HIS A 279 -0.68 -13.33 -2.13
N THR A 280 -1.09 -14.35 -1.39
CA THR A 280 -0.97 -15.77 -1.73
C THR A 280 -2.27 -16.48 -1.42
N ALA A 281 -2.92 -17.08 -2.42
CA ALA A 281 -4.19 -17.81 -2.27
C ALA A 281 -5.26 -17.07 -1.41
N THR A 282 -5.25 -15.73 -1.44
CA THR A 282 -6.07 -14.91 -0.56
C THR A 282 -7.51 -14.80 -1.05
N THR A 283 -8.44 -14.55 -0.12
CA THR A 283 -9.83 -14.21 -0.46
C THR A 283 -10.07 -12.70 -0.52
N LEU A 284 -9.01 -11.89 -0.42
CA LEU A 284 -9.08 -10.45 -0.63
C LEU A 284 -9.59 -10.19 -2.05
N ASN A 285 -10.58 -9.31 -2.20
CA ASN A 285 -11.15 -9.03 -3.51
C ASN A 285 -10.08 -8.48 -4.47
N GLN A 286 -10.13 -8.93 -5.72
CA GLN A 286 -9.13 -8.56 -6.73
C GLN A 286 -9.02 -7.05 -6.95
N ALA A 287 -10.13 -6.29 -6.92
CA ALA A 287 -10.08 -4.83 -7.07
C ALA A 287 -9.31 -4.16 -5.92
N ILE A 288 -9.35 -4.71 -4.69
CA ILE A 288 -8.53 -4.20 -3.58
C ILE A 288 -7.05 -4.52 -3.81
N GLN A 289 -6.75 -5.75 -4.27
CA GLN A 289 -5.39 -6.13 -4.64
C GLN A 289 -4.84 -5.23 -5.76
N ASP A 290 -5.66 -4.92 -6.76
CA ASP A 290 -5.30 -4.03 -7.87
C ASP A 290 -5.03 -2.61 -7.37
N LEU A 291 -5.86 -2.07 -6.48
CA LEU A 291 -5.60 -0.76 -5.86
C LEU A 291 -4.29 -0.74 -5.07
N LEU A 292 -4.01 -1.77 -4.26
CA LEU A 292 -2.75 -1.90 -3.52
C LEU A 292 -1.54 -1.98 -4.47
N VAL A 293 -1.65 -2.74 -5.56
CA VAL A 293 -0.60 -2.85 -6.57
C VAL A 293 -0.40 -1.53 -7.31
N SER A 294 -1.46 -0.83 -7.71
CA SER A 294 -1.39 0.50 -8.32
C SER A 294 -0.68 1.48 -7.39
N TRP A 295 -1.08 1.49 -6.11
CA TRP A 295 -0.45 2.31 -5.08
C TRP A 295 1.02 1.95 -4.85
N LEU A 296 1.46 0.71 -5.04
CA LEU A 296 2.89 0.30 -4.90
C LEU A 296 3.73 0.60 -6.15
N THR A 297 3.15 0.47 -7.34
CA THR A 297 3.90 0.44 -8.62
C THR A 297 3.86 1.74 -9.45
N GLU A 298 3.07 2.73 -9.03
CA GLU A 298 2.94 4.06 -9.71
C GLU A 298 2.26 3.95 -11.07
N LEU A 299 1.40 2.94 -11.23
CA LEU A 299 0.69 2.75 -12.47
C LEU A 299 -0.50 3.73 -12.55
N ASN A 300 -0.27 4.86 -13.22
CA ASN A 300 -1.31 5.75 -13.77
C ASN A 300 -2.06 5.11 -14.96
N THR A 301 -2.10 3.78 -15.04
CA THR A 301 -2.62 3.03 -16.20
C THR A 301 -3.92 2.31 -15.88
N TYR A 302 -4.48 2.51 -14.68
CA TYR A 302 -5.71 1.85 -14.26
C TYR A 302 -6.90 2.79 -14.49
N ASP A 303 -8.04 2.20 -14.82
CA ASP A 303 -9.28 2.90 -15.05
C ASP A 303 -10.27 2.59 -13.94
N VAL A 304 -11.03 3.61 -13.54
CA VAL A 304 -12.09 3.49 -12.54
C VAL A 304 -13.42 3.81 -13.18
N GLN A 305 -14.45 3.05 -12.83
CA GLN A 305 -15.81 3.29 -13.25
C GLN A 305 -16.74 3.48 -12.04
N TYR A 306 -17.41 4.64 -11.98
CA TYR A 306 -18.43 4.96 -11.00
C TYR A 306 -19.84 4.75 -11.59
N LEU A 307 -20.54 3.73 -11.09
CA LEU A 307 -21.87 3.32 -11.55
C LEU A 307 -22.94 3.66 -10.50
N PRO A 308 -23.58 4.85 -10.53
CA PRO A 308 -24.53 5.26 -9.51
C PRO A 308 -25.77 4.36 -9.43
N GLN A 309 -26.16 3.72 -10.54
CA GLN A 309 -27.28 2.77 -10.63
C GLN A 309 -26.83 1.31 -10.78
N GLY A 310 -25.52 1.04 -10.71
CA GLY A 310 -24.92 -0.30 -10.78
C GLY A 310 -24.79 -0.89 -12.19
N ALA A 311 -25.12 -0.14 -13.23
CA ALA A 311 -24.93 -0.52 -14.64
C ALA A 311 -24.84 0.72 -15.53
N THR A 312 -24.15 0.59 -16.66
CA THR A 312 -24.05 1.62 -17.71
C THR A 312 -25.41 1.86 -18.38
N GLY A 313 -25.64 3.08 -18.88
CA GLY A 313 -26.86 3.47 -19.60
C GLY A 313 -28.19 3.43 -18.81
N GLN A 314 -28.17 3.30 -17.48
CA GLN A 314 -29.39 3.25 -16.65
C GLN A 314 -29.81 4.59 -16.03
N SER A 315 -29.04 5.67 -16.21
CA SER A 315 -29.33 6.96 -15.57
C SER A 315 -28.96 8.13 -16.47
N PRO A 316 -29.77 9.21 -16.55
CA PRO A 316 -29.37 10.45 -17.23
C PRO A 316 -28.19 11.18 -16.55
N LEU A 317 -27.73 10.69 -15.39
CA LEU A 317 -26.48 11.06 -14.74
C LEU A 317 -25.45 9.95 -15.01
N ASP A 318 -25.25 9.56 -16.28
CA ASP A 318 -24.67 8.24 -16.61
C ASP A 318 -23.30 8.00 -15.96
N ALA A 319 -22.90 6.74 -15.97
CA ALA A 319 -21.68 6.25 -15.35
C ALA A 319 -20.46 7.09 -15.74
N LYS A 320 -19.53 7.29 -14.81
CA LYS A 320 -18.30 8.04 -15.04
C LYS A 320 -17.12 7.10 -15.08
N GLU A 321 -16.25 7.28 -16.06
CA GLU A 321 -15.09 6.43 -16.29
C GLU A 321 -13.86 7.27 -16.62
N GLY A 322 -12.69 6.88 -16.13
CA GLY A 322 -11.43 7.49 -16.53
C GLY A 322 -10.23 6.96 -15.77
N ASN A 323 -9.06 7.41 -16.17
CA ASN A 323 -7.81 7.06 -15.50
C ASN A 323 -7.75 7.70 -14.12
N PHE A 324 -7.14 6.99 -13.17
CA PHE A 324 -6.94 7.49 -11.82
C PHE A 324 -5.55 7.13 -11.30
N MET A 325 -5.17 7.84 -10.25
CA MET A 325 -4.08 7.45 -9.36
C MET A 325 -4.63 7.27 -7.94
N VAL A 326 -4.02 6.35 -7.20
CA VAL A 326 -4.40 6.13 -5.80
C VAL A 326 -3.66 7.12 -4.90
N THR A 327 -4.42 7.97 -4.22
CA THR A 327 -3.87 8.98 -3.29
C THR A 327 -3.89 8.55 -1.83
N ASP A 328 -4.86 7.72 -1.44
CA ASP A 328 -4.94 7.15 -0.10
C ASP A 328 -5.52 5.73 -0.19
N ILE A 329 -4.93 4.82 0.58
CA ILE A 329 -5.56 3.59 1.01
C ILE A 329 -5.33 3.45 2.51
N SER A 330 -6.41 3.38 3.28
CA SER A 330 -6.36 2.96 4.67
C SER A 330 -6.96 1.57 4.86
N LEU A 331 -6.39 0.82 5.79
CA LEU A 331 -6.89 -0.46 6.28
C LEU A 331 -7.06 -0.34 7.79
N SER A 332 -8.29 -0.51 8.26
CA SER A 332 -8.59 -0.51 9.69
C SER A 332 -9.25 -1.82 10.12
N GLY A 333 -8.98 -2.22 11.36
CA GLY A 333 -9.59 -3.39 11.97
C GLY A 333 -9.59 -3.29 13.50
N GLY A 334 -10.38 -4.15 14.15
CA GLY A 334 -10.42 -4.23 15.61
C GLY A 334 -11.24 -5.41 16.11
N LEU A 335 -11.26 -5.60 17.44
CA LEU A 335 -11.82 -6.80 18.08
C LEU A 335 -13.28 -7.09 17.70
N SER A 336 -14.09 -6.04 17.50
CA SER A 336 -15.52 -6.16 17.19
C SER A 336 -15.89 -5.69 15.78
N ASN A 337 -14.90 -5.33 14.96
CA ASN A 337 -15.12 -4.76 13.63
C ASN A 337 -14.58 -5.68 12.54
N MET A 338 -15.09 -5.54 11.32
CA MET A 338 -14.48 -6.15 10.15
C MET A 338 -13.25 -5.36 9.72
N ASN A 339 -12.34 -6.01 8.99
CA ASN A 339 -11.28 -5.29 8.29
C ASN A 339 -11.87 -4.52 7.10
N ILE A 340 -11.70 -3.21 7.11
CA ILE A 340 -12.26 -2.31 6.09
C ILE A 340 -11.10 -1.54 5.45
N PHE A 341 -11.05 -1.62 4.13
CA PHE A 341 -10.26 -0.74 3.30
C PHE A 341 -11.08 0.50 2.94
N VAL A 342 -10.44 1.67 2.95
CA VAL A 342 -10.97 2.90 2.36
C VAL A 342 -9.94 3.40 1.38
N ALA A 343 -10.36 3.80 0.18
CA ALA A 343 -9.49 4.27 -0.87
C ALA A 343 -9.99 5.61 -1.43
N GLU A 344 -9.05 6.53 -1.64
CA GLU A 344 -9.25 7.82 -2.31
C GLU A 344 -8.48 7.82 -3.63
N LEU A 345 -9.23 8.00 -4.71
CA LEU A 345 -8.75 7.92 -6.09
C LEU A 345 -8.80 9.33 -6.70
N GLN A 346 -7.64 9.86 -7.10
CA GLN A 346 -7.56 11.12 -7.81
C GLN A 346 -7.63 10.83 -9.30
N GLY A 347 -8.66 11.37 -9.95
CA GLY A 347 -8.78 11.32 -11.40
C GLY A 347 -7.64 12.05 -12.07
N THR A 348 -7.06 11.43 -13.12
CA THR A 348 -6.03 12.03 -13.96
C THR A 348 -6.50 11.97 -15.39
N GLY A 349 -6.53 13.10 -16.08
CA GLY A 349 -7.16 13.14 -17.39
C GLY A 349 -8.66 13.46 -17.34
N ALA A 350 -9.30 13.52 -18.50
CA ALA A 350 -10.75 13.69 -18.61
C ALA A 350 -11.46 12.39 -18.24
N PHE A 351 -12.60 12.52 -17.56
CA PHE A 351 -13.54 11.41 -17.42
C PHE A 351 -14.53 11.40 -18.58
N THR A 352 -15.01 10.21 -18.93
CA THR A 352 -16.05 9.98 -19.94
C THR A 352 -17.34 9.53 -19.28
N THR A 353 -18.43 9.63 -20.04
CA THR A 353 -19.76 9.20 -19.61
C THR A 353 -20.11 7.93 -20.38
N VAL A 354 -20.50 6.85 -19.69
CA VAL A 354 -20.62 5.48 -20.25
C VAL A 354 -21.96 4.78 -20.00
#